data_AF-A0A1F4BXZ9-F1
#
_entry.id   AF-A0A1F4BXZ9-F1
#
_cell.length_a   1.000
_cell.length_b   1.000
_cell.length_c   1.000
_cell.angle_alpha   90.00
_cell.angle_beta   90.00
_cell.angle_gamma   90.00
#
_symmetry.space_group_name_H-M   'P 1'
#
loop_
_entity.id
_entity.type
_entity.pdbx_description
1 polymer ?
#
loop_
_entity_poly.entity_id
_entity_poly.type
_entity_poly.pdbx_seq_one_letter_code
_entity_poly.pdbx_strand_id
1 'polypeptide(L)'
;MEIESASKSLTALGHETRLAIFRLLVQAGPVGVNAGLICEKLELAPATLSFHLAHLSRVGLIRGRQEGRFIFYVADYAAMSELLAYLTDNCCQGAQCLPKASAAAPLKRRRTASAR
;
A
#
# COMPACT_ATOMS: atom_id res chain seq x y z
N MET A 1 6.42 5.75 16.66
CA MET A 1 6.74 6.59 15.49
C MET A 1 7.05 8.00 15.94
N GLU A 2 8.12 8.61 15.42
CA GLU A 2 8.47 10.02 15.65
C GLU A 2 7.89 10.94 14.57
N ILE A 3 7.73 12.24 14.87
CA ILE A 3 7.13 13.24 13.96
C ILE A 3 7.82 13.32 12.60
N GLU A 4 9.16 13.22 12.55
CA GLU A 4 9.90 13.26 11.30
C GLU A 4 9.59 12.05 10.41
N SER A 5 9.43 10.87 11.02
CA SER A 5 9.12 9.63 10.30
C SER A 5 7.68 9.65 9.78
N ALA A 6 6.74 10.16 10.60
CA ALA A 6 5.36 10.37 10.19
C ALA A 6 5.27 11.37 9.02
N SER A 7 5.98 12.50 9.13
CA SER A 7 6.05 13.52 8.08
C SER A 7 6.59 12.95 6.76
N LYS A 8 7.72 12.23 6.78
CA LYS A 8 8.29 11.56 5.60
C LYS A 8 7.30 10.59 4.95
N SER A 9 6.60 9.81 5.76
CA SER A 9 5.58 8.85 5.27
C SER A 9 4.41 9.58 4.62
N LEU A 10 3.90 10.64 5.25
CA LEU A 10 2.81 11.46 4.71
C LEU A 10 3.22 12.20 3.44
N THR A 11 4.42 12.76 3.37
CA THR A 11 4.95 13.37 2.13
C THR A 11 5.10 12.34 1.00
N ALA A 12 5.50 11.11 1.32
CA ALA A 12 5.52 10.04 0.34
C ALA A 12 4.09 9.70 -0.13
N LEU A 13 3.11 9.61 0.76
CA LEU A 13 1.72 9.32 0.41
C LEU A 13 0.96 10.51 -0.20
N GLY A 14 1.42 11.75 0.01
CA GLY A 14 0.82 12.98 -0.52
C GLY A 14 1.01 13.20 -2.02
N HIS A 15 1.47 12.20 -2.76
CA HIS A 15 1.62 12.23 -4.22
C HIS A 15 0.74 11.15 -4.85
N GLU A 16 -0.08 11.55 -5.81
CA GLU A 16 -1.15 10.72 -6.39
C GLU A 16 -0.66 9.34 -6.84
N THR A 17 0.40 9.27 -7.66
CA THR A 17 0.95 8.00 -8.13
C THR A 17 1.44 7.09 -7.01
N ARG A 18 2.10 7.64 -5.98
CA ARG A 18 2.61 6.85 -4.85
C ARG A 18 1.46 6.34 -3.98
N LEU A 19 0.44 7.15 -3.77
CA LEU A 19 -0.77 6.74 -3.08
C LEU A 19 -1.51 5.63 -3.85
N ALA A 20 -1.63 5.75 -5.18
CA ALA A 20 -2.25 4.74 -6.02
C ALA A 20 -1.50 3.40 -5.95
N ILE A 21 -0.16 3.43 -6.06
CA ILE A 21 0.69 2.24 -5.87
C ILE A 21 0.46 1.64 -4.48
N PHE A 22 0.57 2.44 -3.42
CA PHE A 22 0.41 1.95 -2.05
C PHE A 22 -0.97 1.34 -1.82
N ARG A 23 -2.04 1.98 -2.31
CA ARG A 23 -3.42 1.48 -2.22
C ARG A 23 -3.60 0.15 -2.96
N LEU A 24 -3.01 0.01 -4.16
CA LEU A 24 -3.03 -1.25 -4.91
C LEU A 24 -2.35 -2.37 -4.11
N LEU A 25 -1.21 -2.08 -3.47
CA LEU A 25 -0.48 -3.05 -2.66
C LEU A 25 -1.23 -3.45 -1.37
N VAL A 26 -1.90 -2.50 -0.71
CA VAL A 26 -2.77 -2.78 0.45
C VAL A 26 -3.93 -3.69 0.05
N GLN A 27 -4.56 -3.45 -1.10
CA GLN A 27 -5.65 -4.29 -1.60
C GLN A 27 -5.17 -5.69 -2.02
N ALA A 28 -3.92 -5.82 -2.47
CA ALA A 28 -3.33 -7.10 -2.83
C ALA A 28 -2.99 -7.98 -1.61
N GLY A 29 -2.97 -7.41 -0.39
CA GLY A 29 -2.68 -8.18 0.81
C GLY A 29 -1.20 -8.57 0.94
N PRO A 30 -0.88 -9.57 1.78
CA PRO A 30 0.51 -10.01 2.02
C PRO A 30 1.14 -10.72 0.82
N VAL A 31 0.34 -11.14 -0.16
CA VAL A 31 0.83 -11.76 -1.40
C VAL A 31 1.56 -10.72 -2.26
N GLY A 32 1.15 -9.46 -2.22
CA GLY A 32 1.76 -8.39 -3.01
C GLY A 32 1.47 -8.49 -4.51
N VAL A 33 2.19 -7.67 -5.28
CA VAL A 33 2.03 -7.54 -6.73
C VAL A 33 3.41 -7.41 -7.38
N ASN A 34 3.65 -8.10 -8.48
CA ASN A 34 4.89 -7.92 -9.24
C ASN A 34 4.89 -6.57 -9.97
N ALA A 35 6.08 -6.01 -10.21
CA ALA A 35 6.23 -4.67 -10.82
C ALA A 35 5.52 -4.54 -12.18
N GLY A 36 5.55 -5.57 -13.03
CA GLY A 36 4.90 -5.54 -14.34
C GLY A 36 3.39 -5.35 -14.24
N LEU A 37 2.73 -6.06 -13.33
CA LEU A 37 1.29 -5.92 -13.11
C LEU A 37 0.92 -4.58 -12.45
N ILE A 38 1.82 -3.97 -11.69
CA ILE A 38 1.62 -2.59 -11.17
C ILE A 38 1.66 -1.59 -12.33
N CYS A 39 2.63 -1.71 -13.24
CA CYS A 39 2.71 -0.89 -14.45
C CYS A 39 1.43 -0.98 -15.28
N GLU A 40 0.94 -2.20 -15.51
CA GLU A 40 -0.29 -2.44 -16.28
C GLU A 40 -1.50 -1.80 -15.61
N LYS A 41 -1.73 -2.07 -14.32
CA LYS A 41 -2.92 -1.59 -13.60
C LYS A 41 -3.00 -0.08 -13.41
N LEU A 42 -1.85 0.59 -13.35
CA LEU A 42 -1.76 2.03 -13.12
C LEU A 42 -1.32 2.79 -14.37
N GLU A 43 -1.18 2.11 -15.51
CA GLU A 43 -0.76 2.68 -16.79
C GLU A 43 0.56 3.49 -16.68
N LEU A 44 1.52 2.94 -15.94
CA LEU A 44 2.81 3.60 -15.67
C LEU A 44 3.93 3.02 -16.51
N ALA A 45 4.79 3.90 -17.04
CA ALA A 45 6.07 3.50 -17.61
C ALA A 45 6.97 2.83 -16.52
N PRO A 46 7.77 1.80 -16.88
CA PRO A 46 8.60 1.08 -15.91
C PRO A 46 9.60 1.94 -15.12
N ALA A 47 10.18 2.95 -15.77
CA ALA A 47 11.11 3.88 -15.12
C ALA A 47 10.39 4.74 -14.06
N THR A 48 9.21 5.27 -14.40
CA THR A 48 8.35 6.04 -13.49
C THR A 48 7.93 5.20 -12.28
N LEU A 49 7.50 3.96 -12.51
CA LEU A 49 7.15 3.05 -11.43
C LEU A 49 8.36 2.80 -10.51
N SER A 50 9.52 2.49 -11.09
CA SER A 50 10.74 2.20 -10.32
C SER A 50 11.14 3.38 -9.42
N PHE A 51 11.04 4.61 -9.93
CA PHE A 51 11.28 5.83 -9.14
C PHE A 51 10.35 5.94 -7.94
N HIS A 52 9.04 5.70 -8.13
CA HIS A 52 8.06 5.75 -7.06
C HIS A 52 8.21 4.62 -6.04
N LEU A 53 8.48 3.39 -6.49
CA LEU A 53 8.73 2.24 -5.62
C LEU A 53 9.99 2.44 -4.77
N ALA A 54 11.06 2.98 -5.35
CA ALA A 54 12.27 3.30 -4.61
C ALA A 54 12.01 4.32 -3.50
N HIS A 55 11.19 5.34 -3.77
CA HIS A 55 10.84 6.34 -2.76
C HIS A 55 9.99 5.73 -1.64
N LEU A 56 8.94 4.98 -1.98
CA LEU A 56 8.09 4.29 -1.00
C LEU A 56 8.87 3.28 -0.15
N SER A 57 9.82 2.56 -0.75
CA SER A 57 10.67 1.61 -0.02
C SER A 57 11.61 2.33 0.94
N ARG A 58 12.18 3.48 0.53
CA ARG A 58 13.10 4.28 1.35
C ARG A 58 12.43 4.81 2.62
N VAL A 59 11.15 5.18 2.55
CA VAL A 59 10.38 5.61 3.73
C VAL A 59 9.77 4.44 4.51
N GLY A 60 10.03 3.20 4.12
CA GLY A 60 9.60 2.00 4.84
C GLY A 60 8.13 1.62 4.66
N LEU A 61 7.42 2.20 3.70
CA LEU A 61 5.99 1.93 3.49
C LEU A 61 5.74 0.65 2.68
N ILE A 62 6.74 0.17 1.93
CA ILE A 62 6.63 -1.05 1.14
C ILE A 62 7.92 -1.87 1.25
N ARG A 63 7.82 -3.15 0.92
CA ARG A 63 8.97 -4.07 0.82
C ARG A 63 8.93 -4.81 -0.52
N GLY A 64 10.10 -4.99 -1.12
CA GLY A 64 10.28 -5.83 -2.30
C GLY A 64 10.85 -7.20 -1.91
N ARG A 65 10.36 -8.27 -2.54
CA ARG A 65 10.91 -9.62 -2.42
C ARG A 65 11.15 -10.20 -3.81
N GLN A 66 12.32 -10.79 -4.00
CA GLN A 66 12.68 -11.41 -5.28
C GLN A 66 12.16 -12.84 -5.31
N GLU A 67 11.41 -13.19 -6.35
CA GLU A 67 10.91 -14.54 -6.61
C GLU A 67 11.27 -14.92 -8.05
N GLY A 68 12.35 -15.68 -8.19
CA GLY A 68 12.92 -16.02 -9.50
C GLY A 68 13.36 -14.78 -10.27
N ARG A 69 12.73 -14.55 -11.43
CA ARG A 69 13.03 -13.40 -12.32
C ARG A 69 12.21 -12.15 -12.01
N PHE A 70 11.25 -12.22 -11.09
CA PHE A 70 10.35 -11.13 -10.77
C PHE A 70 10.59 -10.59 -9.37
N ILE A 71 10.24 -9.32 -9.16
CA ILE A 71 10.19 -8.70 -7.84
C ILE A 71 8.73 -8.41 -7.51
N PHE A 72 8.28 -8.92 -6.37
CA PHE A 72 6.96 -8.66 -5.81
C PHE A 72 7.07 -7.59 -4.73
N TYR A 73 6.22 -6.59 -4.81
CA TYR A 73 6.11 -5.54 -3.80
C TYR A 73 4.90 -5.78 -2.92
N VAL A 74 5.04 -5.50 -1.62
CA VAL A 74 3.99 -5.65 -0.60
C VAL A 74 3.99 -4.38 0.24
N ALA A 75 2.81 -3.91 0.66
CA ALA A 75 2.73 -2.86 1.66
C ALA A 75 3.32 -3.35 3.01
N ASP A 76 4.03 -2.48 3.70
CA ASP A 76 4.44 -2.76 5.07
C ASP A 76 3.29 -2.43 6.03
N TYR A 77 2.53 -3.46 6.39
CA TYR A 77 1.38 -3.32 7.28
C TYR A 77 1.77 -2.90 8.70
N ALA A 78 2.99 -3.19 9.15
CA ALA A 78 3.45 -2.74 10.46
C ALA A 78 3.67 -1.23 10.43
N ALA A 79 4.42 -0.73 9.43
CA ALA A 79 4.64 0.70 9.25
C ALA A 79 3.32 1.47 9.03
N MET A 80 2.38 0.91 8.24
CA MET A 80 1.06 1.49 8.05
C MET A 80 0.27 1.58 9.36
N SER A 81 0.26 0.49 10.15
CA SER A 81 -0.46 0.45 11.43
C SER A 81 0.15 1.43 12.44
N GLU A 82 1.47 1.55 12.46
CA GLU A 82 2.18 2.51 13.31
C GLU A 82 1.87 3.96 12.92
N LEU A 83 1.83 4.28 11.61
CA LEU A 83 1.43 5.60 11.13
C LEU A 83 -0.02 5.93 11.50
N LEU A 84 -0.95 4.99 11.30
CA LEU A 84 -2.35 5.17 11.70
C LEU A 84 -2.48 5.35 13.21
N ALA A 85 -1.79 4.53 14.01
CA ALA A 85 -1.76 4.68 15.46
C ALA A 85 -1.26 6.07 15.85
N TYR A 86 -0.16 6.55 15.27
CA TYR A 86 0.37 7.89 15.51
C TYR A 86 -0.64 9.00 15.18
N LEU A 87 -1.33 8.91 14.04
CA LEU A 87 -2.32 9.93 13.63
C LEU A 87 -3.59 9.93 14.47
N THR A 88 -3.92 8.79 15.06
CA THR A 88 -5.16 8.59 15.83
C THR A 88 -4.93 8.57 17.33
N ASP A 89 -3.69 8.72 17.76
CA ASP A 89 -3.34 8.81 19.18
C ASP A 89 -4.04 10.02 19.80
N ASN A 90 -4.73 9.79 20.92
CA ASN A 90 -5.61 10.76 21.58
C ASN A 90 -6.71 11.38 20.67
N CYS A 91 -7.11 10.68 19.59
CA CYS A 91 -8.24 11.11 18.76
C CYS A 91 -9.48 11.39 19.62
N CYS A 92 -10.13 12.52 19.37
CA CYS A 92 -11.31 12.97 20.11
C CYS A 92 -11.13 12.92 21.64
N GLN A 93 -9.95 13.33 22.13
CA GLN A 93 -9.61 13.35 23.56
C GLN A 93 -9.66 11.96 24.21
N GLY A 94 -9.36 10.90 23.45
CA GLY A 94 -9.40 9.51 23.92
C GLY A 94 -10.78 8.85 23.83
N ALA A 95 -11.79 9.54 23.29
CA ALA A 95 -13.08 8.94 22.98
C ALA A 95 -12.99 8.06 21.71
N GLN A 96 -13.81 7.00 21.65
CA GLN A 96 -13.90 6.17 20.45
C GLN A 96 -14.52 6.96 19.29
N CYS A 97 -13.67 7.38 18.34
CA CYS A 97 -14.04 8.29 17.24
C CYS A 97 -14.06 7.64 15.85
N LEU A 98 -13.22 6.62 15.62
CA LEU A 98 -13.02 6.03 14.29
C LEU A 98 -13.68 4.64 14.22
N PRO A 99 -14.41 4.33 13.13
CA PRO A 99 -14.89 2.98 12.90
C PRO A 99 -13.69 2.03 12.78
N LYS A 100 -13.75 0.88 13.45
CA LYS A 100 -12.75 -0.19 13.26
C LYS A 100 -12.70 -0.50 11.77
N ALA A 101 -11.51 -0.44 11.16
CA ALA A 101 -11.33 -0.85 9.78
C ALA A 101 -11.86 -2.29 9.65
N SER A 102 -13.01 -2.46 8.98
CA SER A 102 -13.55 -3.79 8.73
C SER A 102 -12.53 -4.50 7.85
N ALA A 103 -12.07 -5.68 8.27
CA ALA A 103 -11.37 -6.59 7.38
C ALA A 103 -12.21 -6.70 6.10
N ALA A 104 -11.67 -6.27 4.96
CA ALA A 104 -12.39 -6.35 3.70
C ALA A 104 -12.74 -7.81 3.47
N ALA A 105 -14.04 -8.11 3.41
CA ALA A 105 -14.50 -9.46 3.10
C ALA A 105 -13.84 -9.91 1.78
N PRO A 106 -13.34 -11.14 1.67
CA PRO A 106 -12.70 -11.60 0.46
C PRO A 106 -13.67 -11.44 -0.72
N LEU A 107 -13.25 -10.69 -1.74
CA LEU A 107 -13.97 -10.54 -3.00
C LEU A 107 -14.29 -11.95 -3.53
N LYS A 108 -15.56 -12.38 -3.42
CA LYS A 108 -16.04 -13.58 -4.11
C LYS A 108 -15.73 -13.38 -5.59
N ARG A 109 -14.77 -14.15 -6.11
CA ARG A 109 -14.49 -14.24 -7.55
C ARG A 109 -15.82 -14.50 -8.25
N ARG A 110 -16.35 -13.50 -8.97
CA ARG A 110 -17.42 -13.72 -9.95
C ARG A 110 -16.88 -14.74 -10.93
N ARG A 111 -17.40 -15.98 -10.89
CA ARG A 111 -17.19 -16.96 -11.94
C ARG A 111 -17.76 -16.31 -13.21
N THR A 112 -16.89 -15.95 -14.14
CA THR A 112 -17.31 -15.66 -15.50
C THR A 112 -17.91 -16.93 -16.04
N ALA A 113 -19.23 -16.91 -16.28
CA ALA A 113 -19.88 -17.95 -17.06
C ALA A 113 -19.34 -17.80 -18.49
N SER A 114 -18.37 -18.65 -18.84
CA SER A 114 -17.95 -18.86 -20.22
C SER A 114 -18.81 -19.96 -20.82
N ALA A 115 -19.49 -19.60 -21.92
CA ALA A 115 -19.87 -20.43 -23.05
C ALA A 115 -20.71 -21.71 -22.81
N ARG A 116 -21.99 -21.65 -23.21
CA ARG A 116 -22.50 -22.36 -24.40
C ARG A 116 -23.84 -21.81 -24.84
#